data_AF-A0A2E8A2F3-F1
#
_entry.id   AF-A0A2E8A2F3-F1
#
_cell.length_a   1.000
_cell.length_b   1.000
_cell.length_c   1.000
_cell.angle_alpha   90.00
_cell.angle_beta   90.00
_cell.angle_gamma   90.00
#
_symmetry.space_group_name_H-M   'P 1'
#
loop_
_entity.id
_entity.type
_entity.pdbx_description
1 polymer ?
#
loop_
_entity_poly.entity_id
_entity_poly.type
_entity_poly.pdbx_seq_one_letter_code
_entity_poly.pdbx_strand_id
1 'polypeptide(L)'
;MGRARVASAIGLAMLMALSTIGAPATAQDAAVDPRQPSPENPHMHVYGTSDLGNCFMHFDGNDTSGSANEGYGEKEWNGANQQIEVDYTCRMEGFKQDMYLNENGSISIHLE
;
A
#
# COMPACT_ATOMS: atom_id res chain seq x y z
N MET A 1 17.38 55.12 -12.14
CA MET A 1 16.97 53.83 -12.74
C MET A 1 17.78 52.61 -12.28
N GLY A 2 19.06 52.71 -11.90
CA GLY A 2 19.86 51.53 -11.49
C GLY A 2 19.50 50.91 -10.13
N ARG A 3 19.21 51.73 -9.11
CA ARG A 3 18.94 51.26 -7.73
C ARG A 3 17.68 50.39 -7.60
N ALA A 4 16.64 50.67 -8.37
CA ALA A 4 15.40 49.90 -8.36
C ALA A 4 15.59 48.49 -8.99
N ARG A 5 16.41 48.39 -10.04
CA ARG A 5 16.72 47.10 -10.69
C ARG A 5 17.54 46.19 -9.78
N VAL A 6 18.46 46.76 -9.01
CA VAL A 6 19.27 46.01 -8.03
C VAL A 6 18.41 45.53 -6.86
N ALA A 7 17.50 46.36 -6.36
CA ALA A 7 16.57 45.97 -5.29
C ALA A 7 15.62 44.83 -5.73
N SER A 8 15.09 44.87 -6.95
CA SER A 8 14.25 43.80 -7.50
C SER A 8 15.02 42.49 -7.72
N ALA A 9 16.27 42.57 -8.15
CA ALA A 9 17.12 41.38 -8.34
C ALA A 9 17.45 40.69 -7.00
N ILE A 10 17.72 41.47 -5.95
CA ILE A 10 17.97 40.95 -4.61
C ILE A 10 16.71 40.31 -4.02
N GLY A 11 15.55 40.95 -4.18
CA GLY A 11 14.27 40.39 -3.71
C GLY A 11 13.93 39.06 -4.39
N LEU A 12 14.14 38.96 -5.71
CA LEU A 12 13.89 37.72 -6.45
C LEU A 12 14.89 36.61 -6.07
N ALA A 13 16.16 36.96 -5.87
CA ALA A 13 17.19 36.02 -5.41
C ALA A 13 16.90 35.50 -3.99
N MET A 14 16.39 36.35 -3.09
CA MET A 14 15.94 35.93 -1.77
C MET A 14 14.73 34.98 -1.87
N LEU A 15 13.71 35.31 -2.67
CA LEU A 15 12.57 34.41 -2.87
C LEU A 15 12.99 33.02 -3.38
N MET A 16 13.92 32.97 -4.34
CA MET A 16 14.47 31.72 -4.87
C MET A 16 15.28 30.96 -3.80
N ALA A 17 16.06 31.65 -2.98
CA ALA A 17 16.79 31.04 -1.86
C ALA A 17 15.88 30.53 -0.74
N LEU A 18 14.71 31.15 -0.54
CA LEU A 18 13.68 30.71 0.40
C LEU A 18 12.82 29.55 -0.14
N SER A 19 12.79 29.36 -1.46
CA SER A 19 12.01 28.30 -2.11
C SER A 19 12.55 26.89 -1.89
N THR A 20 13.78 26.75 -1.37
CA THR A 20 14.42 25.46 -1.10
C THR A 20 14.14 24.91 0.32
N ILE A 21 13.47 25.67 1.20
CA ILE A 21 13.24 25.28 2.61
C ILE A 21 11.91 24.55 2.84
N GLY A 22 11.11 24.32 1.81
CA GLY A 22 9.86 23.59 1.99
C GLY A 22 9.36 22.98 0.71
N ALA A 23 9.94 21.86 0.30
CA ALA A 23 9.10 20.86 -0.34
C ALA A 23 8.09 20.42 0.73
N PRO A 24 6.77 20.65 0.55
CA PRO A 24 5.80 20.07 1.44
C PRO A 24 5.88 18.56 1.26
N ALA A 25 6.55 17.88 2.19
CA ALA A 25 6.41 16.44 2.40
C ALA A 25 4.97 16.06 2.84
N THR A 26 4.05 17.03 2.85
CA THR A 26 2.64 16.91 3.22
C THR A 26 1.70 16.90 2.01
N ALA A 27 2.20 16.95 0.77
CA ALA A 27 1.35 16.89 -0.42
C ALA A 27 0.79 15.48 -0.73
N GLN A 28 1.20 14.45 0.02
CA GLN A 28 0.70 13.08 -0.13
C GLN A 28 -0.36 12.70 0.91
N ASP A 29 -0.81 13.65 1.75
CA ASP A 29 -1.87 13.42 2.74
C ASP A 29 -3.29 13.44 2.10
N ALA A 30 -3.36 13.15 0.79
CA ALA A 30 -4.62 12.85 0.13
C ALA A 30 -5.03 11.45 0.58
N ALA A 31 -5.93 11.37 1.58
CA ALA A 31 -6.63 10.18 2.08
C ALA A 31 -6.10 8.89 1.42
N VAL A 32 -4.97 8.40 1.93
CA VAL A 32 -4.30 7.23 1.38
C VAL A 32 -5.29 6.09 1.49
N ASP A 33 -5.69 5.53 0.35
CA ASP A 33 -6.55 4.36 0.31
C ASP A 33 -5.86 3.24 1.11
N PRO A 34 -6.43 2.78 2.23
CA PRO A 34 -5.78 1.80 3.10
C PRO A 34 -5.54 0.47 2.38
N ARG A 35 -6.30 0.17 1.31
CA ARG A 35 -6.12 -1.04 0.50
C ARG A 35 -4.91 -0.96 -0.44
N GLN A 36 -4.26 0.21 -0.55
CA GLN A 36 -3.09 0.44 -1.39
C GLN A 36 -1.78 0.51 -0.57
N PRO A 37 -0.66 0.07 -1.15
CA PRO A 37 0.64 0.15 -0.48
C PRO A 37 1.14 1.60 -0.35
N SER A 38 1.79 1.91 0.77
CA SER A 38 2.56 3.15 0.96
C SER A 38 3.81 2.88 1.80
N PRO A 39 4.76 3.84 1.89
CA PRO A 39 5.90 3.70 2.80
C PRO A 39 5.51 3.46 4.26
N GLU A 40 4.34 3.99 4.68
CA GLU A 40 3.76 3.83 6.01
C GLU A 40 2.86 2.59 6.11
N ASN A 41 2.38 2.04 4.98
CA ASN A 41 1.58 0.82 4.90
C ASN A 41 2.21 -0.26 3.99
N PRO A 42 3.30 -0.92 4.43
CA PRO A 42 4.02 -1.91 3.64
C PRO A 42 3.50 -3.36 3.81
N HIS A 43 2.44 -3.56 4.59
CA HIS A 43 1.96 -4.88 4.98
C HIS A 43 0.80 -5.32 4.08
N MET A 44 1.02 -6.40 3.33
CA MET A 44 -0.05 -7.03 2.57
C MET A 44 -0.67 -8.15 3.40
N HIS A 45 -2.00 -8.12 3.46
CA HIS A 45 -2.82 -9.09 4.16
C HIS A 45 -3.49 -10.04 3.16
N VAL A 46 -3.54 -11.31 3.51
CA VAL A 46 -4.25 -12.35 2.76
C VAL A 46 -5.52 -12.70 3.52
N TYR A 47 -6.63 -12.71 2.81
CA TYR A 47 -7.94 -13.02 3.35
C TYR A 47 -8.62 -14.09 2.53
N GLY A 48 -9.61 -14.77 3.10
CA GLY A 48 -10.34 -15.82 2.39
C GLY A 48 -11.59 -16.32 3.10
N THR A 49 -12.36 -17.11 2.36
CA THR A 49 -13.62 -17.69 2.83
C THR A 49 -13.38 -18.97 3.66
N SER A 50 -14.36 -19.33 4.48
CA SER A 50 -14.25 -20.48 5.40
C SER A 50 -14.14 -21.84 4.69
N ASP A 51 -14.45 -21.92 3.40
CA ASP A 51 -14.35 -23.13 2.58
C ASP A 51 -13.06 -23.23 1.75
N LEU A 52 -12.12 -22.28 1.92
CA LEU A 52 -10.94 -22.08 1.07
C LEU A 52 -11.29 -21.98 -0.43
N GLY A 53 -12.52 -21.56 -0.75
CA GLY A 53 -12.98 -21.43 -2.13
C GLY A 53 -12.49 -20.15 -2.80
N ASN A 54 -12.35 -19.07 -2.02
CA ASN A 54 -11.94 -17.76 -2.51
C ASN A 54 -10.93 -17.10 -1.56
N CYS A 55 -9.99 -16.35 -2.16
CA CYS A 55 -9.14 -15.42 -1.43
C CYS A 55 -8.94 -14.09 -2.15
N PHE A 56 -8.59 -13.10 -1.36
CA PHE A 56 -8.33 -11.72 -1.77
C PHE A 56 -7.13 -11.18 -1.00
N MET A 57 -6.38 -10.27 -1.63
CA MET A 57 -5.20 -9.65 -1.02
C MET A 57 -5.24 -8.14 -1.20
N HIS A 58 -5.02 -7.42 -0.11
CA HIS A 58 -4.88 -5.96 -0.06
C HIS A 58 -4.09 -5.52 1.18
N PHE A 59 -3.82 -4.22 1.30
CA PHE A 59 -3.00 -3.66 2.38
C PHE A 59 -3.81 -3.14 3.58
N ASP A 60 -5.14 -3.16 3.51
CA ASP A 60 -5.99 -2.73 4.62
C ASP A 60 -6.15 -3.87 5.63
N GLY A 61 -5.40 -3.84 6.72
CA GLY A 61 -5.48 -4.82 7.80
C GLY A 61 -6.82 -4.85 8.56
N ASN A 62 -7.66 -3.83 8.41
CA ASN A 62 -8.93 -3.70 9.13
C ASN A 62 -10.14 -4.09 8.27
N ASP A 63 -9.94 -4.34 6.97
CA ASP A 63 -11.00 -4.80 6.07
C ASP A 63 -11.09 -6.33 6.11
N THR A 64 -12.11 -6.82 6.82
CA THR A 64 -12.43 -8.26 6.95
C THR A 64 -13.57 -8.68 6.03
N SER A 65 -13.95 -7.83 5.07
CA SER A 65 -15.12 -8.05 4.22
C SER A 65 -14.93 -9.29 3.35
N GLY A 66 -15.82 -10.27 3.51
CA GLY A 66 -15.77 -11.53 2.76
C GLY A 66 -14.85 -12.60 3.37
N SER A 67 -14.20 -12.30 4.50
CA SER A 67 -13.38 -13.26 5.24
C SER A 67 -14.24 -14.20 6.08
N ALA A 68 -13.70 -15.37 6.41
CA ALA A 68 -14.28 -16.28 7.39
C ALA A 68 -14.45 -15.57 8.75
N ASN A 69 -15.64 -15.68 9.36
CA ASN A 69 -15.92 -15.05 10.66
C ASN A 69 -15.26 -15.83 11.81
N GLU A 70 -14.97 -17.10 11.57
CA GLU A 70 -14.29 -18.01 12.49
C GLU A 70 -12.78 -17.75 12.54
N GLY A 71 -12.24 -16.93 11.63
CA GLY A 71 -10.81 -16.62 11.53
C GLY A 71 -9.98 -17.69 10.83
N TYR A 72 -10.61 -18.75 10.31
CA TYR A 72 -9.93 -19.77 9.53
C TYR A 72 -10.83 -20.36 8.44
N GLY A 73 -10.20 -20.92 7.42
CA GLY A 73 -10.87 -21.78 6.44
C GLY A 73 -10.56 -23.24 6.70
N GLU A 74 -11.53 -24.11 6.47
CA GLU A 74 -11.38 -25.56 6.53
C GLU A 74 -12.00 -26.26 5.33
N LYS A 75 -11.34 -27.33 4.87
CA LYS A 75 -11.87 -28.24 3.87
C LYS A 75 -11.63 -29.66 4.34
N GLU A 76 -12.70 -30.43 4.49
CA GLU A 76 -12.63 -31.83 4.84
C GLU A 76 -12.61 -32.72 3.59
N TRP A 77 -11.66 -33.65 3.52
CA TRP A 77 -11.58 -34.64 2.47
C TRP A 77 -11.99 -36.01 3.01
N ASN A 78 -13.15 -36.51 2.56
CA ASN A 78 -13.73 -37.76 3.06
C ASN A 78 -13.33 -39.02 2.26
N GLY A 79 -12.33 -38.91 1.36
CA GLY A 79 -11.85 -40.02 0.54
C GLY A 79 -10.72 -40.81 1.20
N ALA A 80 -10.88 -42.13 1.35
CA ALA A 80 -9.80 -42.99 1.84
C ALA A 80 -8.70 -43.19 0.79
N ASN A 81 -7.42 -43.14 1.22
CA ASN A 81 -6.23 -43.36 0.39
C ASN A 81 -6.09 -42.40 -0.83
N GLN A 82 -6.50 -41.14 -0.68
CA GLN A 82 -6.28 -40.12 -1.72
C GLN A 82 -5.08 -39.24 -1.38
N GLN A 83 -4.19 -39.05 -2.34
CA GLN A 83 -3.20 -37.98 -2.28
C GLN A 83 -3.94 -36.66 -2.52
N ILE A 84 -3.83 -35.74 -1.58
CA ILE A 84 -4.48 -34.43 -1.65
C ILE A 84 -3.42 -33.43 -2.10
N GLU A 85 -3.64 -32.82 -3.27
CA GLU A 85 -2.87 -31.69 -3.77
C GLU A 85 -3.71 -30.42 -3.59
N VAL A 86 -3.13 -29.38 -3.01
CA VAL A 86 -3.81 -28.13 -2.71
C VAL A 86 -3.08 -27.00 -3.41
N ASP A 87 -3.70 -26.50 -4.48
CA ASP A 87 -3.30 -25.26 -5.11
C ASP A 87 -4.23 -24.13 -4.66
N TYR A 88 -3.66 -23.15 -3.98
CA TYR A 88 -4.40 -21.97 -3.53
C TYR A 88 -3.85 -20.72 -4.21
N THR A 89 -4.65 -20.14 -5.11
CA THR A 89 -4.26 -18.97 -5.90
C THR A 89 -5.10 -17.77 -5.51
N CYS A 90 -4.44 -16.73 -4.99
CA CYS A 90 -5.10 -15.51 -4.54
C CYS A 90 -4.85 -14.36 -5.50
N ARG A 91 -5.91 -13.61 -5.81
CA ARG A 91 -5.81 -12.43 -6.66
C ARG A 91 -5.53 -11.20 -5.82
N MET A 92 -4.45 -10.49 -6.14
CA MET A 92 -4.17 -9.17 -5.60
C MET A 92 -5.10 -8.14 -6.24
N GLU A 93 -5.57 -7.19 -5.45
CA GLU A 93 -6.19 -5.98 -6.00
C GLU A 93 -5.16 -5.20 -6.85
N GLY A 94 -5.64 -4.57 -7.92
CA GLY A 94 -4.77 -3.77 -8.79
C GLY A 94 -4.28 -2.50 -8.08
N PHE A 95 -3.06 -2.08 -8.39
CA PHE A 95 -2.53 -0.81 -7.92
C PHE A 95 -3.25 0.36 -8.62
N LYS A 96 -3.70 1.34 -7.84
CA LYS A 96 -4.38 2.55 -8.34
C LYS A 96 -3.39 3.60 -8.83
N GLN A 97 -2.12 3.50 -8.41
CA GLN A 97 -1.03 4.36 -8.79
C GLN A 97 0.29 3.57 -8.82
N ASP A 98 1.31 4.12 -9.47
CA ASP A 98 2.63 3.51 -9.48
C ASP A 98 3.19 3.39 -8.05
N MET A 99 3.68 2.20 -7.72
CA MET A 99 4.24 1.91 -6.40
C MET A 99 5.64 2.53 -6.26
N TYR A 100 5.84 3.34 -5.22
CA TYR A 100 7.15 3.91 -4.94
C TYR A 100 8.07 2.84 -4.36
N LEU A 101 9.05 2.41 -5.14
CA LEU A 101 10.07 1.47 -4.70
C LEU A 101 11.18 2.23 -3.97
N ASN A 102 11.24 2.09 -2.64
CA ASN A 102 12.40 2.52 -1.86
C ASN A 102 13.49 1.43 -1.99
N GLU A 103 14.71 1.82 -2.37
CA GLU A 103 15.86 0.89 -2.50
C GLU A 103 16.14 0.11 -1.20
N ASN A 104 15.81 0.70 -0.04
CA ASN A 104 15.93 0.06 1.26
C ASN A 104 14.59 -0.41 1.85
N GLY A 105 13.50 -0.38 1.08
CA GLY A 105 12.17 -0.79 1.51
C GLY A 105 11.92 -2.29 1.36
N SER A 106 11.08 -2.86 2.23
CA SER A 106 10.62 -4.25 2.12
C SER A 106 9.10 -4.34 2.22
N ILE A 107 8.49 -5.12 1.34
CA ILE A 107 7.07 -5.48 1.44
C ILE A 107 6.99 -6.79 2.22
N SER A 108 6.17 -6.82 3.26
CA SER A 108 5.97 -8.01 4.09
C SER A 108 4.59 -8.59 3.85
N ILE A 109 4.53 -9.90 3.59
CA ILE A 109 3.27 -10.64 3.42
C ILE A 109 2.98 -11.33 4.74
N HIS A 110 1.86 -10.97 5.35
CA HIS A 110 1.39 -11.61 6.57
C HIS A 110 0.27 -12.59 6.21
N LEU A 111 0.46 -13.83 6.64
CA LEU A 111 -0.54 -14.87 6.62
C LEU A 111 -1.16 -14.85 8.02
N GLU A 112 -2.44 -14.48 8.11
CA GLU A 112 -3.22 -14.60 9.34
C GLU A 112 -4.17 -15.79 9.26
#